data_AF-A0A975DNF5-F1
#
_entry.id   AF-A0A975DNF5-F1
#
_cell.length_a   1.000
_cell.length_b   1.000
_cell.length_c   1.000
_cell.angle_alpha   90.00
_cell.angle_beta   90.00
_cell.angle_gamma   90.00
#
_symmetry.space_group_name_H-M   'P 1'
#
loop_
_entity.id
_entity.type
_entity.pdbx_description
1 polymer ?
#
loop_
_entity_poly.entity_id
_entity_poly.type
_entity_poly.pdbx_seq_one_letter_code
_entity_poly.pdbx_strand_id
1 'polypeptide(L)'
;MLARSDSVPLSAVDLNGAEVVLDPAGALCWPQERLLAVADLHLEKGSAFARRGQMLPPYDTAETLTHLERVVERWRPRILVSLGDSLHDRWASERLDAHARARLRALQTGRTFLWIAGNHDPEPAQDLAGDWAREWRLGPLTFRHEPARSGHAGEVAGHLHPVARLVVRGRSLRRRCFAGDGARMILPALGAYTGGLNVRDRAFHGLFGRAFEAHLLGAERTYRIAGHACLAD
;
A
#
# COMPACT_ATOMS: atom_id res chain seq x y z
N MET A 1 33.05 1.01 -14.13
CA MET A 1 33.17 1.04 -12.66
C MET A 1 31.93 1.76 -12.13
N LEU A 2 30.85 1.03 -11.93
CA LEU A 2 29.55 1.62 -11.57
C LEU A 2 29.54 1.94 -10.08
N ALA A 3 29.28 3.21 -9.76
CA ALA A 3 29.05 3.68 -8.40
C ALA A 3 27.93 2.86 -7.77
N ARG A 4 28.28 2.04 -6.78
CA ARG A 4 27.32 1.50 -5.81
C ARG A 4 26.80 2.71 -5.04
N SER A 5 25.59 3.19 -5.36
CA SER A 5 24.96 4.19 -4.52
C SER A 5 24.77 3.57 -3.13
N ASP A 6 25.28 4.24 -2.10
CA ASP A 6 25.18 3.85 -0.71
C ASP A 6 23.72 3.63 -0.29
N SER A 7 23.20 2.43 -0.45
CA SER A 7 21.87 2.08 0.04
C SER A 7 22.00 1.77 1.53
N VAL A 8 21.54 2.70 2.36
CA VAL A 8 21.15 2.37 3.74
C VAL A 8 20.27 1.11 3.67
N PRO A 9 20.60 0.02 4.39
CA PRO A 9 19.83 -1.21 4.29
C PRO A 9 18.39 -0.92 4.71
N LEU A 10 17.45 -1.24 3.81
CA LEU A 10 16.03 -1.22 4.15
C LEU A 10 15.82 -2.19 5.30
N SER A 11 15.16 -1.73 6.37
CA SER A 11 15.02 -2.53 7.59
C SER A 11 14.03 -3.67 7.35
N ALA A 12 14.51 -4.91 7.51
CA ALA A 12 13.67 -6.09 7.53
C ALA A 12 12.81 -6.13 8.80
N VAL A 13 11.61 -6.69 8.67
CA VAL A 13 10.62 -6.89 9.71
C VAL A 13 10.20 -8.35 9.66
N ASP A 14 10.20 -9.02 10.81
CA ASP A 14 9.57 -10.33 10.92
C ASP A 14 8.05 -10.15 11.04
N LEU A 15 7.31 -10.70 10.08
CA LEU A 15 5.86 -10.69 10.03
C LEU A 15 5.37 -12.14 10.01
N ASN A 16 4.95 -12.64 11.16
CA ASN A 16 4.47 -14.02 11.33
C ASN A 16 5.47 -15.07 10.80
N GLY A 17 6.77 -14.86 11.03
CA GLY A 17 7.84 -15.72 10.52
C GLY A 17 8.26 -15.46 9.06
N ALA A 18 7.64 -14.51 8.37
CA ALA A 18 8.10 -14.03 7.07
C ALA A 18 8.98 -12.78 7.24
N GLU A 19 10.21 -12.84 6.74
CA GLU A 19 11.09 -11.67 6.70
C GLU A 19 10.69 -10.76 5.52
N VAL A 20 10.05 -9.63 5.83
CA VAL A 20 9.57 -8.65 4.85
C VAL A 20 10.34 -7.34 4.98
N VAL A 21 10.39 -6.57 3.90
CA VAL A 21 11.01 -5.25 3.84
C VAL A 21 9.93 -4.21 3.58
N LEU A 22 9.96 -3.12 4.35
CA LEU A 22 9.05 -2.00 4.19
C LEU A 22 9.72 -0.90 3.36
N ASP A 23 9.37 -0.81 2.08
CA ASP A 23 9.94 0.18 1.17
C ASP A 23 9.40 1.59 1.48
N PRO A 24 10.24 2.64 1.49
CA PRO A 24 9.81 4.02 1.71
C PRO A 24 8.73 4.52 0.73
N ALA A 25 8.56 3.87 -0.43
CA ALA A 25 7.46 4.14 -1.34
C ALA A 25 6.08 3.74 -0.79
N GLY A 26 6.01 2.97 0.31
CA GLY A 26 4.76 2.46 0.88
C GLY A 26 4.40 1.05 0.43
N ALA A 27 5.37 0.28 -0.07
CA ALA A 27 5.16 -1.11 -0.48
C ALA A 27 5.81 -2.10 0.51
N LEU A 28 5.14 -3.24 0.72
CA LEU A 28 5.71 -4.37 1.45
C LEU A 28 6.35 -5.33 0.43
N CYS A 29 7.63 -5.60 0.62
CA CYS A 29 8.42 -6.48 -0.24
C CYS A 29 8.77 -7.75 0.52
N TRP A 30 8.54 -8.91 -0.06
CA TRP A 30 8.92 -10.20 0.51
C TRP A 30 9.95 -10.87 -0.42
N PRO A 31 11.25 -10.65 -0.20
CA PRO A 31 12.30 -11.02 -1.16
C PRO A 31 12.37 -12.52 -1.44
N GLN A 32 12.21 -13.35 -0.41
CA GLN A 32 12.25 -14.82 -0.48
C GLN A 32 11.18 -15.34 -1.46
N GLU A 33 10.00 -14.73 -1.44
CA GLU A 33 8.90 -15.07 -2.35
C GLU A 33 8.90 -14.23 -3.64
N ARG A 34 9.84 -13.31 -3.80
CA ARG A 34 9.87 -12.28 -4.86
C ARG A 34 8.50 -11.62 -5.02
N LEU A 35 7.87 -11.26 -3.91
CA LEU A 35 6.54 -10.68 -3.86
C LEU A 35 6.61 -9.20 -3.50
N LEU A 36 5.73 -8.42 -4.12
CA LEU A 36 5.48 -7.02 -3.79
C LEU A 36 3.99 -6.84 -3.49
N ALA A 37 3.66 -6.23 -2.36
CA ALA A 37 2.30 -5.86 -1.99
C ALA A 37 2.18 -4.33 -1.85
N VAL A 38 1.13 -3.76 -2.42
CA VAL A 38 0.77 -2.34 -2.35
C VAL A 38 -0.71 -2.23 -2.03
N ALA A 39 -1.16 -1.09 -1.50
CA ALA A 39 -2.55 -0.90 -1.13
C ALA A 39 -3.11 0.41 -1.71
N ASP A 40 -4.41 0.41 -2.01
CA ASP A 40 -5.22 1.61 -2.22
C ASP A 40 -4.63 2.55 -3.30
N LEU A 41 -4.53 2.04 -4.53
CA LEU A 41 -4.01 2.82 -5.66
C LEU A 41 -4.97 3.95 -6.06
N HIS A 42 -6.28 3.73 -5.93
CA HIS A 42 -7.35 4.67 -6.30
C HIS A 42 -7.15 5.34 -7.66
N LEU A 43 -6.84 4.56 -8.69
CA LEU A 43 -6.73 5.08 -10.06
C LEU A 43 -8.06 5.73 -10.47
N GLU A 44 -7.98 6.80 -11.26
CA GLU A 44 -9.12 7.59 -11.73
C GLU A 44 -9.93 8.29 -10.63
N LYS A 45 -9.27 8.67 -9.53
CA LYS A 45 -9.87 9.50 -8.48
C LYS A 45 -10.12 10.92 -8.98
N GLY A 46 -9.15 11.53 -9.66
CA GLY A 46 -9.29 12.88 -10.22
C GLY A 46 -10.48 12.98 -11.16
N SER A 47 -10.61 12.03 -12.09
CA SER A 47 -11.73 11.99 -13.04
C SER A 47 -13.09 11.73 -12.36
N ALA A 48 -13.13 10.92 -11.29
CA ALA A 48 -14.35 10.73 -10.51
C ALA A 48 -14.84 12.01 -9.82
N PHE A 49 -13.91 12.78 -9.23
CA PHE A 49 -14.23 14.06 -8.62
C PHE A 49 -14.67 15.09 -9.67
N ALA A 50 -14.03 15.11 -10.84
CA ALA A 50 -14.42 15.99 -11.94
C ALA A 50 -15.87 15.73 -12.41
N ARG A 51 -16.29 14.46 -12.49
CA ARG A 51 -17.70 14.09 -12.79
C ARG A 51 -18.70 14.61 -11.75
N ARG A 52 -18.24 14.87 -10.52
CA ARG A 52 -19.03 15.45 -9.43
C ARG A 52 -18.86 16.97 -9.29
N GLY A 53 -18.21 17.62 -10.26
CA GLY A 53 -18.02 19.08 -10.28
C GLY A 53 -16.84 19.59 -9.47
N GLN A 54 -16.00 18.71 -8.90
CA GLN A 54 -14.79 19.10 -8.19
C GLN A 54 -13.55 18.80 -9.04
N MET A 55 -12.87 19.85 -9.49
CA MET A 55 -11.67 19.71 -10.30
C MET A 55 -10.45 19.45 -9.42
N LEU A 56 -9.89 18.25 -9.52
CA LEU A 56 -8.54 17.93 -9.04
C LEU A 56 -7.58 17.93 -10.24
N PRO A 57 -6.27 18.15 -10.03
CA PRO A 57 -5.31 18.00 -11.12
C PRO A 57 -5.39 16.57 -11.70
N PRO A 58 -5.43 16.39 -13.04
CA PRO A 58 -5.74 15.11 -13.68
C PRO A 58 -4.53 14.16 -13.77
N TYR A 59 -3.63 14.20 -12.79
CA TYR A 59 -2.34 13.51 -12.84
C TYR A 59 -2.24 12.34 -11.85
N ASP A 60 -3.30 12.06 -11.08
CA ASP A 60 -3.31 11.08 -10.00
C ASP A 60 -3.02 9.65 -10.48
N THR A 61 -3.67 9.19 -11.56
CA THR A 61 -3.40 7.88 -12.16
C THR A 61 -1.94 7.79 -12.63
N ALA A 62 -1.47 8.82 -13.34
CA ALA A 62 -0.12 8.83 -13.90
C ALA A 62 0.97 8.85 -12.82
N GLU A 63 0.79 9.63 -11.75
CA GLU A 63 1.68 9.70 -10.59
C GLU A 63 1.71 8.36 -9.84
N THR A 64 0.54 7.77 -9.57
CA THR A 64 0.43 6.48 -8.88
C THR A 64 1.15 5.36 -9.65
N LEU A 65 0.92 5.28 -10.96
CA LEU A 65 1.61 4.29 -11.82
C LEU A 65 3.13 4.53 -11.83
N THR A 66 3.57 5.78 -11.79
CA THR A 66 5.00 6.11 -11.76
C THR A 66 5.66 5.63 -10.46
N HIS A 67 4.97 5.80 -9.33
CA HIS A 67 5.44 5.25 -8.06
C HIS A 67 5.50 3.72 -8.09
N LEU A 68 4.44 3.07 -8.56
CA LEU A 68 4.38 1.61 -8.66
C LEU A 68 5.49 1.03 -9.57
N GLU A 69 5.69 1.61 -10.75
CA GLU A 69 6.75 1.23 -11.70
C GLU A 69 8.15 1.32 -11.07
N ARG A 70 8.43 2.40 -10.32
CA ARG A 70 9.74 2.57 -9.64
C ARG A 70 10.01 1.47 -8.61
N VAL A 71 8.99 1.07 -7.87
CA VAL A 71 9.13 0.00 -6.86
C VAL A 71 9.26 -1.36 -7.53
N VAL A 72 8.48 -1.62 -8.60
CA VAL A 72 8.58 -2.86 -9.39
C VAL A 72 9.94 -2.98 -10.07
N GLU A 73 10.52 -1.91 -10.60
CA GLU A 73 11.86 -1.94 -11.19
C GLU A 73 12.94 -2.23 -10.14
N ARG A 74 12.80 -1.65 -8.94
CA ARG A 74 13.73 -1.87 -7.82
C ARG A 74 13.72 -3.32 -7.35
N TRP A 75 12.53 -3.91 -7.16
CA TRP A 75 12.36 -5.20 -6.49
C TRP A 75 12.21 -6.39 -7.45
N ARG A 76 11.85 -6.12 -8.71
CA ARG A 76 11.63 -7.12 -9.77
C ARG A 76 10.82 -8.34 -9.29
N PRO A 77 9.63 -8.10 -8.70
CA PRO A 77 8.81 -9.17 -8.16
C PRO A 77 8.34 -10.12 -9.25
N ARG A 78 8.13 -11.39 -8.89
CA ARG A 78 7.38 -12.37 -9.69
C ARG A 78 5.88 -12.30 -9.42
N ILE A 79 5.49 -11.84 -8.22
CA ILE A 79 4.10 -11.66 -7.79
C ILE A 79 3.90 -10.22 -7.33
N LEU A 80 2.90 -9.54 -7.87
CA LEU A 80 2.44 -8.22 -7.43
C LEU A 80 1.00 -8.33 -6.92
N VAL A 81 0.77 -7.93 -5.67
CA VAL A 81 -0.55 -7.94 -5.02
C VAL A 81 -1.00 -6.51 -4.75
N SER A 82 -2.18 -6.14 -5.24
CA SER A 82 -2.83 -4.87 -4.92
C SER A 82 -3.97 -5.10 -3.91
N LEU A 83 -3.86 -4.54 -2.71
CA LEU A 83 -4.75 -4.79 -1.56
C LEU A 83 -6.02 -3.95 -1.60
N GLY A 84 -6.84 -4.13 -2.64
CA GLY A 84 -8.13 -3.44 -2.81
C GLY A 84 -8.04 -1.95 -3.05
N ASP A 85 -9.18 -1.39 -3.44
CA ASP A 85 -9.36 0.01 -3.82
C ASP A 85 -8.30 0.44 -4.84
N SER A 86 -8.03 -0.45 -5.78
CA SER A 86 -7.10 -0.20 -6.89
C SER A 86 -7.70 0.82 -7.85
N LEU A 87 -9.00 0.70 -8.08
CA LEU A 87 -9.82 1.63 -8.84
C LEU A 87 -10.62 2.52 -7.88
N HIS A 88 -10.77 3.81 -8.20
CA HIS A 88 -11.50 4.73 -7.32
C HIS A 88 -13.02 4.53 -7.32
N ASP A 89 -13.59 3.94 -8.36
CA ASP A 89 -15.00 3.53 -8.40
C ASP A 89 -15.20 2.43 -9.46
N ARG A 90 -16.39 1.82 -9.48
CA ARG A 90 -16.75 0.75 -10.41
C ARG A 90 -16.66 1.12 -11.90
N TRP A 91 -16.59 2.41 -12.25
CA TRP A 91 -16.46 2.90 -13.63
C TRP A 91 -15.06 3.46 -13.91
N ALA A 92 -14.13 3.36 -12.96
CA ALA A 92 -12.78 3.87 -13.12
C ALA A 92 -12.06 3.16 -14.26
N SER A 93 -12.24 1.85 -14.44
CA SER A 93 -11.59 1.14 -15.53
C SER A 93 -11.99 1.72 -16.88
N GLU A 94 -13.28 1.98 -17.12
CA GLU A 94 -13.78 2.62 -18.35
C GLU A 94 -13.14 3.99 -18.63
N ARG A 95 -12.74 4.72 -17.59
CA ARG A 95 -12.11 6.04 -17.71
C ARG A 95 -10.60 6.02 -17.91
N LEU A 96 -9.95 4.88 -17.63
CA LEU A 96 -8.52 4.75 -17.88
C LEU A 96 -8.22 4.95 -19.37
N ASP A 97 -7.37 5.93 -19.66
CA ASP A 97 -6.92 6.18 -21.03
C ASP A 97 -6.02 5.04 -21.56
N ALA A 98 -5.76 5.06 -22.87
CA ALA A 98 -4.95 4.04 -23.52
C ALA A 98 -3.51 3.96 -22.96
N HIS A 99 -2.96 5.09 -22.49
CA HIS A 99 -1.59 5.17 -21.99
C HIS A 99 -1.47 4.52 -20.60
N ALA A 100 -2.37 4.87 -19.68
CA ALA A 100 -2.46 4.25 -18.35
C ALA A 100 -2.71 2.75 -18.45
N ARG A 101 -3.58 2.30 -19.37
CA ARG A 101 -3.81 0.88 -19.64
C ARG A 101 -2.57 0.17 -20.15
N ALA A 102 -1.80 0.80 -21.04
CA ALA A 102 -0.55 0.22 -21.54
C ALA A 102 0.49 0.07 -20.41
N ARG A 103 0.59 1.05 -19.53
CA ARG A 103 1.46 1.01 -18.33
C ARG A 103 1.05 -0.09 -17.35
N LEU A 104 -0.23 -0.22 -17.03
CA LEU A 104 -0.75 -1.32 -16.22
C LEU A 104 -0.45 -2.69 -16.84
N ARG A 105 -0.65 -2.85 -18.16
CA ARG A 105 -0.29 -4.08 -18.86
C ARG A 105 1.21 -4.38 -18.78
N ALA A 106 2.07 -3.38 -18.87
CA ALA A 106 3.51 -3.57 -18.71
C ALA A 106 3.90 -4.04 -17.29
N LEU A 107 3.22 -3.51 -16.26
CA LEU A 107 3.38 -3.97 -14.87
C LEU A 107 2.94 -5.43 -14.68
N GLN A 108 1.90 -5.86 -15.41
CA GLN A 108 1.37 -7.22 -15.37
C GLN A 108 2.19 -8.22 -16.18
N THR A 109 2.82 -7.77 -17.27
CA THR A 109 3.51 -8.66 -18.22
C THR A 109 4.64 -9.43 -17.55
N GLY A 110 4.62 -10.76 -17.71
CA GLY A 110 5.64 -11.67 -17.19
C GLY A 110 5.60 -11.87 -15.66
N ARG A 111 4.49 -11.49 -15.01
CA ARG A 111 4.31 -11.59 -13.55
C ARG A 111 2.91 -12.11 -13.23
N THR A 112 2.77 -12.73 -12.06
CA THR A 112 1.44 -12.89 -11.44
C THR A 112 1.04 -11.53 -10.90
N PHE A 113 -0.12 -11.02 -11.32
CA PHE A 113 -0.70 -9.80 -10.79
C PHE A 113 -2.04 -10.14 -10.16
N LEU A 114 -2.18 -9.89 -8.86
CA LEU A 114 -3.36 -10.19 -8.06
C LEU A 114 -4.02 -8.90 -7.60
N TRP A 115 -5.28 -8.73 -8.00
CA TRP A 115 -6.18 -7.71 -7.48
C TRP A 115 -6.98 -8.31 -6.33
N ILE A 116 -6.72 -7.84 -5.11
CA ILE A 116 -7.62 -8.11 -4.00
C ILE A 116 -8.81 -7.15 -4.13
N ALA A 117 -10.03 -7.64 -4.01
CA ALA A 117 -11.24 -6.82 -4.11
C ALA A 117 -11.32 -5.84 -2.93
N GLY A 118 -11.56 -4.56 -3.23
CA GLY A 118 -11.81 -3.52 -2.25
C GLY A 118 -13.29 -3.13 -2.15
N ASN A 119 -13.55 -2.05 -1.41
CA ASN A 119 -14.90 -1.50 -1.29
C ASN A 119 -15.29 -0.69 -2.53
N HIS A 120 -14.31 -0.04 -3.17
CA HIS A 120 -14.50 0.76 -4.38
C HIS A 120 -14.53 -0.08 -5.66
N ASP A 121 -13.89 -1.25 -5.63
CA ASP A 121 -13.78 -2.23 -6.71
C ASP A 121 -14.08 -3.66 -6.23
N PRO A 122 -15.32 -3.94 -5.79
CA PRO A 122 -15.70 -5.22 -5.21
C PRO A 122 -15.78 -6.37 -6.23
N GLU A 123 -15.86 -6.05 -7.51
CA GLU A 123 -16.01 -6.99 -8.61
C GLU A 123 -14.90 -6.79 -9.64
N PRO A 124 -14.48 -7.87 -10.34
CA PRO A 124 -13.43 -7.78 -11.36
C PRO A 124 -13.74 -6.78 -12.48
N ALA A 125 -12.78 -5.91 -12.76
CA ALA A 125 -12.81 -5.09 -13.97
C ALA A 125 -12.42 -5.95 -15.18
N GLN A 126 -13.40 -6.28 -16.02
CA GLN A 126 -13.26 -7.23 -17.14
C GLN A 126 -12.18 -6.84 -18.16
N ASP A 127 -11.84 -5.55 -18.22
CA ASP A 127 -10.90 -4.94 -19.15
C ASP A 127 -9.47 -4.80 -18.58
N LEU A 128 -9.25 -5.23 -17.34
CA LEU A 128 -7.93 -5.33 -16.70
C LEU A 128 -7.48 -6.78 -16.64
N ALA A 129 -6.25 -7.05 -17.07
CA ALA A 129 -5.64 -8.37 -16.89
C ALA A 129 -5.27 -8.61 -15.41
N GLY A 130 -4.80 -9.83 -15.11
CA GLY A 130 -4.48 -10.26 -13.74
C GLY A 130 -5.62 -11.03 -13.10
N ASP A 131 -5.28 -11.71 -12.01
CA ASP A 131 -6.20 -12.54 -11.25
C ASP A 131 -6.89 -11.68 -10.19
N TRP A 132 -8.13 -12.02 -9.85
CA TRP A 132 -8.92 -11.33 -8.83
C TRP A 132 -9.28 -12.27 -7.69
N ALA A 133 -9.18 -11.78 -6.47
CA ALA A 133 -9.52 -12.55 -5.27
C ALA A 133 -10.09 -11.63 -4.18
N ARG A 134 -10.83 -12.18 -3.21
CA ARG A 134 -11.24 -11.42 -2.01
C ARG A 134 -10.17 -11.46 -0.90
N GLU A 135 -9.42 -12.55 -0.88
CA GLU A 135 -8.30 -12.81 0.03
C GLU A 135 -7.35 -13.74 -0.70
N TRP A 136 -6.05 -13.60 -0.45
CA TRP A 136 -5.05 -14.51 -1.00
C TRP A 136 -4.02 -14.88 0.06
N ARG A 137 -3.57 -16.15 0.06
CA ARG A 137 -2.64 -16.67 1.06
C ARG A 137 -1.38 -17.20 0.39
N LEU A 138 -0.23 -16.88 0.96
CA LEU A 138 1.05 -17.44 0.59
C LEU A 138 1.89 -17.67 1.85
N GLY A 139 2.23 -18.93 2.12
CA GLY A 139 2.97 -19.30 3.32
C GLY A 139 2.26 -18.81 4.59
N PRO A 140 2.97 -18.14 5.53
CA PRO A 140 2.36 -17.62 6.75
C PRO A 140 1.54 -16.34 6.56
N LEU A 141 1.50 -15.75 5.36
CA LEU A 141 0.85 -14.44 5.13
C LEU A 141 -0.50 -14.57 4.42
N THR A 142 -1.43 -13.71 4.85
CA THR A 142 -2.77 -13.56 4.27
C THR A 142 -2.97 -12.10 3.85
N PHE A 143 -3.20 -11.89 2.56
CA PHE A 143 -3.40 -10.60 1.93
C PHE A 143 -4.89 -10.32 1.73
N ARG A 144 -5.37 -9.18 2.24
CA ARG A 144 -6.78 -8.74 2.14
C ARG A 144 -6.86 -7.22 2.01
N HIS A 145 -8.02 -6.68 1.65
CA HIS A 145 -8.22 -5.23 1.61
C HIS A 145 -8.46 -4.66 3.02
N GLU A 146 -9.55 -5.08 3.67
CA GLU A 146 -9.94 -4.59 4.99
C GLU A 146 -9.37 -5.49 6.12
N PRO A 147 -8.78 -4.91 7.18
CA PRO A 147 -8.27 -5.69 8.32
C PRO A 147 -9.38 -6.48 9.01
N ALA A 148 -9.16 -7.77 9.27
CA ALA A 148 -10.16 -8.58 9.97
C ALA A 148 -10.28 -8.17 11.44
N ARG A 149 -11.49 -8.28 12.01
CA ARG A 149 -11.68 -8.06 13.46
C ARG A 149 -11.10 -9.16 14.33
N SER A 150 -10.88 -10.35 13.77
CA SER A 150 -10.33 -11.54 14.44
C SER A 150 -9.48 -12.34 13.44
N GLY A 151 -8.53 -13.15 13.94
CA GLY A 151 -7.68 -13.98 13.08
C GLY A 151 -6.59 -13.17 12.35
N HIS A 152 -5.81 -12.41 13.10
CA HIS A 152 -4.86 -11.41 12.58
C HIS A 152 -3.45 -11.96 12.31
N ALA A 153 -3.16 -13.23 12.66
CA ALA A 153 -1.82 -13.79 12.48
C ALA A 153 -1.46 -13.91 10.99
N GLY A 154 -0.38 -13.24 10.60
CA GLY A 154 0.09 -13.14 9.23
C GLY A 154 -0.69 -12.19 8.33
N GLU A 155 -1.54 -11.34 8.88
CA GLU A 155 -2.38 -10.49 8.04
C GLU A 155 -1.62 -9.30 7.45
N VAL A 156 -1.79 -9.09 6.14
CA VAL A 156 -1.38 -7.88 5.42
C VAL A 156 -2.62 -7.24 4.81
N ALA A 157 -2.92 -6.00 5.21
CA ALA A 157 -4.13 -5.29 4.79
C ALA A 157 -3.88 -3.82 4.41
N GLY A 158 -4.83 -3.21 3.70
CA GLY A 158 -4.84 -1.80 3.29
C GLY A 158 -5.96 -1.03 3.98
N HIS A 159 -6.77 -0.33 3.18
CA HIS A 159 -8.05 0.31 3.52
C HIS A 159 -7.96 1.53 4.45
N LEU A 160 -7.23 1.44 5.57
CA LEU A 160 -7.21 2.49 6.60
C LEU A 160 -6.21 3.62 6.32
N HIS A 161 -5.25 3.36 5.42
CA HIS A 161 -4.19 4.30 5.01
C HIS A 161 -3.48 4.95 6.21
N PRO A 162 -2.81 4.15 7.07
CA PRO A 162 -2.24 4.62 8.33
C PRO A 162 -1.32 5.84 8.18
N VAL A 163 -1.53 6.80 9.07
CA VAL A 163 -0.71 7.98 9.25
C VAL A 163 -0.30 8.10 10.72
N ALA A 164 0.97 8.38 10.97
CA ALA A 164 1.47 8.68 12.30
C ALA A 164 1.75 10.17 12.45
N ARG A 165 1.37 10.72 13.61
CA ARG A 165 1.75 12.05 14.06
C ARG A 165 2.72 11.95 15.23
N LEU A 166 3.75 12.78 15.24
CA LEU A 166 4.73 12.89 16.33
C LEU A 166 5.24 14.33 16.45
N VAL A 167 5.86 14.65 17.58
CA VAL A 167 6.60 15.91 17.77
C VAL A 167 8.09 15.62 17.74
N VAL A 168 8.81 16.23 16.80
CA VAL A 168 10.26 16.11 16.67
C VAL A 168 10.86 17.50 16.82
N ARG A 169 11.73 17.70 17.82
CA ARG A 169 12.38 19.00 18.09
C ARG A 169 11.39 20.16 18.15
N GLY A 170 10.27 19.95 18.85
CA GLY A 170 9.20 20.93 19.02
C GLY A 170 8.29 21.16 17.80
N ARG A 171 8.49 20.43 16.69
CA ARG A 171 7.66 20.54 15.48
C ARG A 171 6.79 19.31 15.30
N SER A 172 5.49 19.53 15.04
CA SER A 172 4.55 18.47 14.70
C SER A 172 4.84 17.94 13.29
N LEU A 173 5.03 16.63 13.17
CA LEU A 173 5.25 15.90 11.93
C LEU A 173 4.12 14.90 11.75
N ARG A 174 3.48 14.90 10.57
CA ARG A 174 2.47 13.93 10.17
C ARG A 174 2.95 13.24 8.89
N ARG A 175 3.00 11.91 8.89
CA ARG A 175 3.52 11.10 7.76
C ARG A 175 2.75 9.81 7.63
N ARG A 176 2.51 9.39 6.38
CA ARG A 176 2.08 8.01 6.08
C ARG A 176 3.07 7.03 6.70
N CYS A 177 2.56 5.90 7.15
CA CYS A 177 3.38 4.85 7.76
C CYS A 177 2.79 3.49 7.46
N PHE A 178 3.58 2.44 7.59
CA PHE A 178 3.01 1.12 7.87
C PHE A 178 2.69 1.04 9.37
N ALA A 179 1.67 0.28 9.75
CA ALA A 179 1.34 0.03 11.15
C ALA A 179 1.22 -1.47 11.41
N GLY A 180 2.00 -2.02 12.35
CA GLY A 180 2.03 -3.46 12.59
C GLY A 180 2.56 -3.87 13.95
N ASP A 181 2.35 -5.13 14.32
CA ASP A 181 2.74 -5.71 15.62
C ASP A 181 3.52 -7.03 15.50
N GLY A 182 4.01 -7.33 14.29
CA GLY A 182 4.69 -8.59 13.96
C GLY A 182 3.74 -9.76 13.66
N ALA A 183 2.45 -9.67 14.04
CA ALA A 183 1.42 -10.60 13.59
C ALA A 183 0.65 -10.03 12.40
N ARG A 184 0.43 -8.71 12.37
CA ARG A 184 -0.30 -7.99 11.33
C ARG A 184 0.50 -6.79 10.81
N MET A 185 0.26 -6.44 9.55
CA MET A 185 0.76 -5.21 8.93
C MET A 185 -0.33 -4.51 8.12
N ILE A 186 -0.59 -3.25 8.43
CA ILE A 186 -1.47 -2.36 7.66
C ILE A 186 -0.61 -1.43 6.81
N LEU A 187 -0.82 -1.46 5.50
CA LEU A 187 -0.07 -0.70 4.51
C LEU A 187 -0.65 0.71 4.35
N PRO A 188 0.20 1.73 4.16
CA PRO A 188 -0.26 3.04 3.70
C PRO A 188 -0.79 2.94 2.27
N ALA A 189 -1.66 3.86 1.88
CA ALA A 189 -2.05 3.98 0.48
C ALA A 189 -0.86 4.39 -0.40
N LEU A 190 -0.73 3.73 -1.56
CA LEU A 190 0.21 4.12 -2.61
C LEU A 190 -0.37 5.23 -3.50
N GLY A 191 -1.69 5.26 -3.64
CA GLY A 191 -2.41 6.17 -4.52
C GLY A 191 -2.11 7.64 -4.27
N ALA A 192 -2.03 8.41 -5.36
CA ALA A 192 -2.00 9.87 -5.30
C ALA A 192 -3.31 10.42 -4.73
N TYR A 193 -3.24 11.59 -4.08
CA TYR A 193 -4.37 12.27 -3.43
C TYR A 193 -5.12 11.42 -2.39
N THR A 194 -4.47 10.42 -1.81
CA THR A 194 -5.01 9.65 -0.68
C THR A 194 -4.83 10.42 0.63
N GLY A 195 -5.87 10.36 1.45
CA GLY A 195 -5.80 10.86 2.83
C GLY A 195 -5.11 9.82 3.70
N GLY A 196 -5.50 9.80 4.97
CA GLY A 196 -5.16 8.68 5.82
C GLY A 196 -5.59 8.89 7.25
N LEU A 197 -5.95 7.79 7.91
CA LEU A 197 -6.39 7.81 9.29
C LEU A 197 -5.19 7.81 10.22
N ASN A 198 -5.25 8.65 11.26
CA ASN A 198 -4.23 8.62 12.30
C ASN A 198 -4.24 7.23 12.97
N VAL A 199 -3.08 6.65 13.26
CA VAL A 199 -2.96 5.34 13.95
C VAL A 199 -3.59 5.33 15.36
N ARG A 200 -3.99 6.49 15.89
CA ARG A 200 -4.76 6.65 17.13
C ARG A 200 -6.28 6.78 16.89
N ASP A 201 -6.74 6.74 15.65
CA ASP A 201 -8.15 6.72 15.32
C ASP A 201 -8.81 5.44 15.84
N ARG A 202 -10.09 5.54 16.21
CA ARG A 202 -10.91 4.40 16.70
C ARG A 202 -10.93 3.21 15.74
N ALA A 203 -10.72 3.44 14.43
CA ALA A 203 -10.66 2.37 13.43
C ALA A 203 -9.50 1.40 13.67
N PHE A 204 -8.41 1.84 14.36
CA PHE A 204 -7.28 0.99 14.71
C PHE A 204 -7.46 0.24 16.05
N HIS A 205 -8.50 0.54 16.83
CA HIS A 205 -8.70 -0.09 18.13
C HIS A 205 -8.95 -1.59 17.99
N GLY A 206 -8.16 -2.39 18.72
CA GLY A 206 -8.26 -3.85 18.71
C GLY A 206 -7.70 -4.53 17.45
N LEU A 207 -7.10 -3.76 16.52
CA LEU A 207 -6.47 -4.36 15.35
C LEU A 207 -5.10 -4.96 15.65
N PHE A 208 -4.40 -4.43 16.65
CA PHE A 208 -3.10 -4.92 17.07
C PHE A 208 -3.17 -5.54 18.46
N GLY A 209 -2.16 -6.31 18.81
CA GLY A 209 -1.92 -6.80 20.16
C GLY A 209 -1.63 -5.66 21.17
N ARG A 210 -0.89 -5.98 22.23
CA ARG A 210 -0.63 -5.01 23.32
C ARG A 210 0.21 -3.80 22.89
N ALA A 211 1.05 -3.97 21.88
CA ALA A 211 1.89 -2.92 21.33
C ALA A 211 1.94 -3.07 19.81
N PHE A 212 2.09 -1.94 19.12
CA PHE A 212 2.31 -1.89 17.68
C PHE A 212 3.38 -0.85 17.38
N GLU A 213 3.83 -0.84 16.15
CA GLU A 213 4.86 0.04 15.61
C GLU A 213 4.33 0.76 14.38
N ALA A 214 4.69 2.03 14.27
CA ALA A 214 4.48 2.82 13.07
C ALA A 214 5.83 2.95 12.34
N HIS A 215 5.90 2.49 11.10
CA HIS A 215 7.07 2.64 10.24
C HIS A 215 6.84 3.81 9.28
N LEU A 216 7.26 5.01 9.68
CA LEU A 216 7.00 6.23 8.94
C LEU A 216 7.78 6.26 7.64
N LEU A 217 7.11 6.66 6.55
CA LEU A 217 7.75 6.81 5.25
C LEU A 217 8.65 8.05 5.23
N GLY A 218 9.95 7.83 5.04
CA GLY A 218 10.93 8.85 4.69
C GLY A 218 11.25 8.84 3.20
N ALA A 219 12.16 9.72 2.76
CA ALA A 219 12.55 9.80 1.36
C ALA A 219 13.30 8.54 0.86
N GLU A 220 14.16 7.98 1.71
CA GLU A 220 15.05 6.86 1.32
C GLU A 220 14.87 5.60 2.19
N ARG A 221 14.20 5.73 3.34
CA ARG A 221 14.01 4.65 4.30
C ARG A 221 12.75 4.86 5.13
N THR A 222 12.34 3.83 5.84
CA THR A 222 11.31 3.91 6.86
C THR A 222 11.91 4.18 8.25
N TYR A 223 11.13 4.81 9.12
CA TYR A 223 11.51 5.12 10.50
C TYR A 223 10.56 4.41 11.47
N ARG A 224 11.09 3.42 12.20
CA ARG A 224 10.34 2.66 13.22
C ARG A 224 10.10 3.52 14.45
N ILE A 225 8.83 3.71 14.81
CA ILE A 225 8.39 4.46 15.98
C ILE A 225 7.43 3.58 16.78
N ALA A 226 7.64 3.49 18.09
CA ALA A 226 6.71 2.76 18.95
C ALA A 226 5.32 3.42 18.94
N GLY A 227 4.26 2.63 18.83
CA GLY A 227 2.89 3.14 18.72
C GLY A 227 2.49 4.09 19.85
N HIS A 228 2.99 3.85 21.08
CA HIS A 228 2.74 4.71 22.23
C HIS A 228 3.33 6.12 22.10
N ALA A 229 4.34 6.32 21.25
CA ALA A 229 4.95 7.62 20.97
C ALA A 229 4.20 8.42 19.89
N CYS A 230 3.26 7.79 19.16
CA CYS A 230 2.42 8.47 18.18
C CYS A 230 1.33 9.30 18.89
N LEU A 231 1.01 10.48 18.37
CA LEU A 231 -0.01 11.39 18.91
C LEU A 231 -1.33 11.28 18.12
N ALA A 232 -2.44 11.55 18.79
CA ALA A 232 -3.72 11.78 18.12
C ALA A 232 -3.70 13.12 17.35
N ASP A 233 -4.68 13.32 16.46
CA ASP A 233 -4.85 14.58 15.71
C ASP A 233 -5.30 15.75 16.60
#